data_AF-A0A9X3WYX7-F1
#
_entry.id   AF-A0A9X3WYX7-F1
#
_cell.length_a   1.000
_cell.length_b   1.000
_cell.length_c   1.000
_cell.angle_alpha   90.00
_cell.angle_beta   90.00
_cell.angle_gamma   90.00
#
_symmetry.space_group_name_H-M   'P 1'
#
loop_
_entity.id
_entity.type
_entity.pdbx_description
1 polymer ?
#
loop_
_entity_poly.entity_id
_entity_poly.type
_entity_poly.pdbx_seq_one_letter_code
_entity_poly.pdbx_strand_id
1 'polypeptide(L)'
;MKSMVTIAAIALVTACAAGSVSTTGGSSDGAGGNGSGGSGGGAGGGPGARGDALPTNTIGFFQVPACPSGWEPYKAAAGRTILPTIADASGGTTVGEPLLSGEERPHTHGVRAAFDLVPITYAGAPGGGNQGVAAAGTVEFVTTSEESTTRLPYVQLLACKKLAEPVAGVKPLPKGMQIFYDGPTCPTGFQQAAATQGRLVVGLPKDAPADLSFGGEPLSSATPRTHLHGGEVSLATTSHGIGLVSNGAATGYARNDTYTSQAEADASEAALPWIELIHCEKQ
;
A
#
# COMPACT_ATOMS: atom_id res chain seq x y z
N MET A 1 37.30 0.28 -31.24
CA MET A 1 36.96 0.06 -29.81
C MET A 1 36.02 1.18 -29.40
N LYS A 2 34.72 0.89 -29.20
CA LYS A 2 33.74 1.90 -28.78
C LYS A 2 33.99 2.19 -27.30
N SER A 3 34.52 3.37 -27.00
CA SER A 3 34.69 3.83 -25.62
C SER A 3 33.30 4.15 -25.08
N MET A 4 32.86 3.38 -24.07
CA MET A 4 31.66 3.70 -23.30
C MET A 4 32.00 4.91 -22.41
N VAL A 5 31.54 6.09 -22.81
CA VAL A 5 31.58 7.28 -21.95
C VAL A 5 30.50 7.09 -20.89
N THR A 6 30.91 6.95 -19.64
CA THR A 6 30.01 6.95 -18.49
C THR A 6 29.53 8.39 -18.27
N ILE A 7 28.33 8.71 -18.78
CA ILE A 7 27.65 9.95 -18.44
C ILE A 7 27.08 9.77 -17.03
N ALA A 8 27.65 10.47 -16.05
CA ALA A 8 27.06 10.59 -14.72
C ALA A 8 25.86 11.54 -14.82
N ALA A 9 24.70 11.00 -15.20
CA ALA A 9 23.45 11.72 -15.11
C ALA A 9 23.02 11.75 -13.64
N ILE A 10 23.16 12.92 -12.99
CA ILE A 10 22.52 13.18 -11.70
C ILE A 10 21.06 13.51 -12.00
N ALA A 11 20.20 12.50 -12.09
CA ALA A 11 18.77 12.69 -12.15
C ALA A 11 18.26 12.87 -10.71
N LEU A 12 18.01 14.11 -10.28
CA LEU A 12 17.22 14.36 -9.08
C LEU A 12 15.76 14.06 -9.41
N VAL A 13 15.32 12.83 -9.15
CA VAL A 13 13.88 12.52 -9.12
C VAL A 13 13.34 13.12 -7.83
N THR A 14 12.83 14.34 -7.93
CA THR A 14 12.08 14.94 -6.82
C THR A 14 10.71 14.27 -6.82
N ALA A 15 10.61 13.09 -6.19
CA ALA A 15 9.33 12.45 -5.96
C ALA A 15 8.45 13.42 -5.16
N CYS A 16 7.26 13.73 -5.68
CA CYS A 16 6.30 14.61 -5.04
C CYS A 16 6.04 14.11 -3.61
N ALA A 17 6.60 14.80 -2.62
CA ALA A 17 6.11 14.72 -1.26
C ALA A 17 4.66 15.22 -1.29
N ALA A 18 3.71 14.30 -1.07
CA ALA A 18 2.33 14.67 -0.82
C ALA A 18 2.31 15.78 0.26
N GLY A 19 1.53 16.83 -0.03
CA GLY A 19 1.62 18.13 0.62
C GLY A 19 1.73 18.10 2.14
N SER A 20 2.60 18.97 2.65
CA SER A 20 2.61 19.37 4.05
C SER A 20 1.27 20.01 4.42
N VAL A 21 0.39 19.25 5.06
CA VAL A 21 -0.73 19.81 5.83
C VAL A 21 -0.13 20.47 7.06
N SER A 22 -0.09 21.80 7.04
CA SER A 22 0.11 22.61 8.23
C SER A 22 -1.14 22.50 9.10
N THR A 23 -1.08 21.73 10.17
CA THR A 23 -2.03 21.85 11.29
C THR A 23 -1.40 22.75 12.33
N THR A 24 -1.87 23.99 12.38
CA THR A 24 -1.72 24.87 13.54
C THR A 24 -2.35 24.17 14.74
N GLY A 25 -1.50 23.70 15.66
CA GLY A 25 -1.89 23.14 16.94
C GLY A 25 -2.57 24.20 17.79
N GLY A 26 -3.87 24.03 18.02
CA GLY A 26 -4.59 24.61 19.15
C GLY A 26 -4.65 23.56 20.24
N SER A 27 -3.73 23.65 21.21
CA SER A 27 -3.81 22.93 22.47
C SER A 27 -5.05 23.42 23.24
N SER A 28 -6.00 22.53 23.49
CA SER A 28 -6.96 22.71 24.58
C SER A 28 -6.77 21.57 25.57
N ASP A 29 -6.25 21.98 26.72
CA ASP A 29 -5.95 21.18 27.89
C ASP A 29 -7.14 20.35 28.38
N GLY A 30 -6.79 19.25 29.03
CA GLY A 30 -7.73 18.22 29.46
C GLY A 30 -8.68 18.65 30.57
N ALA A 31 -9.79 17.93 30.63
CA ALA A 31 -10.52 17.67 31.85
C ALA A 31 -10.62 16.15 32.00
N GLY A 32 -9.81 15.60 32.89
CA GLY A 32 -9.89 14.21 33.31
C GLY A 32 -11.24 13.95 33.98
N GLY A 33 -12.09 13.15 33.34
CA GLY A 33 -13.26 12.55 33.96
C GLY A 33 -12.85 11.31 34.75
N ASN A 34 -12.64 11.46 36.05
CA ASN A 34 -12.59 10.34 36.99
C ASN A 34 -13.97 9.65 37.03
N GLY A 35 -14.16 8.65 36.18
CA GLY A 35 -15.29 7.75 36.23
C GLY A 35 -15.06 6.64 37.25
N SER A 36 -15.30 6.92 38.53
CA SER A 36 -15.44 5.90 39.57
C SER A 36 -16.74 5.12 39.36
N GLY A 37 -16.68 4.10 38.49
CA GLY A 37 -17.78 3.16 38.26
C GLY A 37 -17.91 2.18 39.41
N GLY A 38 -18.93 2.38 40.25
CA GLY A 38 -19.16 1.67 41.50
C GLY A 38 -19.26 0.15 41.36
N SER A 39 -18.63 -0.53 42.31
CA SER A 39 -18.84 -1.95 42.60
C SER A 39 -20.25 -2.15 43.19
N GLY A 40 -21.24 -2.33 42.32
CA GLY A 40 -22.56 -2.82 42.69
C GLY A 40 -22.48 -4.33 42.96
N GLY A 41 -22.32 -4.70 44.23
CA GLY A 41 -22.46 -6.07 44.71
C GLY A 41 -23.89 -6.57 44.56
N GLY A 42 -24.21 -7.16 43.42
CA GLY A 42 -25.42 -7.96 43.22
C GLY A 42 -25.16 -9.41 43.67
N ALA A 43 -25.76 -9.79 44.79
CA ALA A 43 -25.78 -11.16 45.27
C ALA A 43 -26.65 -12.04 44.35
N GLY A 44 -26.20 -13.27 44.08
CA GLY A 44 -27.08 -14.38 43.68
C GLY A 44 -27.26 -14.62 42.18
N GLY A 45 -26.19 -15.01 41.49
CA GLY A 45 -26.27 -15.79 40.26
C GLY A 45 -25.06 -16.70 40.21
N GLY A 46 -25.25 -18.03 40.11
CA GLY A 46 -24.14 -18.96 39.86
C GLY A 46 -23.35 -18.55 38.61
N PRO A 47 -22.18 -19.15 38.32
CA PRO A 47 -21.38 -18.78 37.16
C PRO A 47 -22.22 -19.02 35.89
N GLY A 48 -22.91 -17.98 35.43
CA GLY A 48 -23.63 -17.98 34.16
C GLY A 48 -22.63 -18.38 33.09
N ALA A 49 -23.06 -19.22 32.16
CA ALA A 49 -22.20 -19.76 31.13
C ALA A 49 -21.36 -18.64 30.50
N ARG A 50 -20.05 -18.65 30.77
CA ARG A 50 -19.10 -17.73 30.16
C ARG A 50 -18.98 -18.13 28.69
N GLY A 51 -19.60 -17.37 27.79
CA GLY A 51 -19.46 -17.59 26.35
C GLY A 51 -20.42 -16.73 25.54
N ASP A 52 -20.33 -16.88 24.22
CA ASP A 52 -21.04 -16.05 23.25
C ASP A 52 -21.64 -16.91 22.12
N ALA A 53 -22.52 -16.30 21.32
CA ALA A 53 -23.23 -16.97 20.23
C ALA A 53 -22.42 -17.09 18.91
N LEU A 54 -21.16 -16.63 18.87
CA LEU A 54 -20.36 -16.69 17.64
C LEU A 54 -20.10 -18.15 17.25
N PRO A 55 -20.18 -18.50 15.97
CA PRO A 55 -19.78 -19.82 15.49
C PRO A 55 -18.30 -20.14 15.80
N THR A 56 -17.98 -21.44 15.96
CA THR A 56 -16.59 -21.91 15.88
C THR A 56 -15.97 -21.48 14.56
N ASN A 57 -14.64 -21.31 14.51
CA ASN A 57 -13.90 -20.77 13.36
C ASN A 57 -14.15 -19.28 13.02
N THR A 58 -14.89 -18.55 13.84
CA THR A 58 -14.94 -17.08 13.74
C THR A 58 -13.55 -16.48 14.02
N ILE A 59 -13.12 -15.54 13.19
CA ILE A 59 -11.90 -14.76 13.43
C ILE A 59 -12.26 -13.40 14.03
N GLY A 60 -11.62 -13.07 15.15
CA GLY A 60 -11.76 -11.79 15.84
C GLY A 60 -10.41 -11.15 16.12
N PHE A 61 -10.37 -9.82 16.22
CA PHE A 61 -9.17 -9.06 16.56
C PHE A 61 -9.23 -8.57 18.00
N PHE A 62 -8.13 -8.73 18.72
CA PHE A 62 -8.06 -8.48 20.15
C PHE A 62 -6.87 -7.56 20.49
N GLN A 63 -7.10 -6.58 21.35
CA GLN A 63 -6.07 -5.69 21.92
C GLN A 63 -5.50 -6.28 23.22
N VAL A 64 -5.13 -7.56 23.19
CA VAL A 64 -4.53 -8.28 24.33
C VAL A 64 -3.39 -9.17 23.85
N PRO A 65 -2.40 -9.51 24.70
CA PRO A 65 -1.24 -10.30 24.31
C PRO A 65 -1.55 -11.79 24.08
N ALA A 66 -2.72 -12.28 24.51
CA ALA A 66 -3.15 -13.66 24.34
C ALA A 66 -4.65 -13.73 24.06
N CYS A 67 -5.06 -14.73 23.30
CA CYS A 67 -6.47 -14.96 23.01
C CYS A 67 -7.26 -15.31 24.27
N PRO A 68 -8.51 -14.83 24.38
CA PRO A 68 -9.35 -15.17 25.53
C PRO A 68 -9.68 -16.67 25.57
N SER A 69 -10.15 -17.14 26.73
CA SER A 69 -10.59 -18.54 26.88
C SER A 69 -11.62 -18.92 25.81
N GLY A 70 -11.43 -20.09 25.19
CA GLY A 70 -12.27 -20.55 24.08
C GLY A 70 -11.82 -20.05 22.70
N TRP A 71 -10.71 -19.32 22.63
CA TRP A 71 -10.08 -18.83 21.41
C TRP A 71 -8.59 -19.20 21.40
N GLU A 72 -8.00 -19.28 20.20
CA GLU A 72 -6.57 -19.49 20.01
C GLU A 72 -5.98 -18.48 19.01
N PRO A 73 -4.66 -18.20 19.05
CA PRO A 73 -4.02 -17.34 18.05
C PRO A 73 -4.19 -17.90 16.64
N TYR A 74 -4.73 -17.09 15.73
CA TYR A 74 -4.88 -17.48 14.33
C TYR A 74 -3.59 -17.22 13.56
N LYS A 75 -2.69 -18.21 13.58
CA LYS A 75 -1.32 -18.09 13.07
C LYS A 75 -1.24 -17.66 11.59
N ALA A 76 -2.20 -18.07 10.77
CA ALA A 76 -2.18 -17.77 9.34
C ALA A 76 -2.36 -16.28 9.02
N ALA A 77 -2.98 -15.50 9.93
CA ALA A 77 -3.11 -14.05 9.81
C ALA A 77 -1.94 -13.25 10.44
N ALA A 78 -0.96 -13.92 11.05
CA ALA A 78 0.16 -13.21 11.66
C ALA A 78 0.95 -12.42 10.60
N GLY A 79 1.03 -11.10 10.77
CA GLY A 79 1.70 -10.21 9.82
C GLY A 79 0.95 -10.01 8.50
N ARG A 80 -0.35 -10.32 8.43
CA ARG A 80 -1.17 -10.20 7.21
C ARG A 80 -2.44 -9.41 7.48
N THR A 81 -2.88 -8.63 6.50
CA THR A 81 -4.28 -8.13 6.52
C THR A 81 -5.24 -9.26 6.14
N ILE A 82 -6.49 -9.19 6.59
CA ILE A 82 -7.53 -10.12 6.18
C ILE A 82 -8.29 -9.50 5.01
N LEU A 83 -8.44 -10.26 3.92
CA LEU A 83 -9.20 -9.88 2.73
C LEU A 83 -10.40 -10.84 2.57
N PRO A 84 -11.63 -10.34 2.34
CA PRO A 84 -12.74 -11.20 1.99
C PRO A 84 -12.52 -11.95 0.68
N THR A 85 -12.83 -13.26 0.64
CA THR A 85 -12.81 -14.04 -0.60
C THR A 85 -13.81 -13.51 -1.63
N ILE A 86 -13.54 -13.79 -2.91
CA ILE A 86 -14.46 -13.53 -4.03
C ILE A 86 -15.20 -14.82 -4.39
N ALA A 87 -16.49 -14.69 -4.69
CA ALA A 87 -17.36 -15.80 -5.12
C ALA A 87 -17.23 -17.01 -4.19
N ASP A 88 -17.13 -18.21 -4.75
CA ASP A 88 -17.01 -19.50 -4.05
C ASP A 88 -15.56 -19.86 -3.66
N ALA A 89 -14.62 -18.91 -3.73
CA ALA A 89 -13.26 -19.16 -3.30
C ALA A 89 -13.20 -19.52 -1.80
N SER A 90 -12.51 -20.63 -1.51
CA SER A 90 -12.25 -21.06 -0.14
C SER A 90 -11.33 -20.08 0.59
N GLY A 91 -11.57 -19.86 1.88
CA GLY A 91 -10.62 -19.15 2.73
C GLY A 91 -9.30 -19.92 2.93
N GLY A 92 -8.27 -19.22 3.37
CA GLY A 92 -6.96 -19.74 3.74
C GLY A 92 -5.82 -19.38 2.78
N THR A 93 -6.11 -18.85 1.60
CA THR A 93 -5.07 -18.46 0.63
C THR A 93 -4.30 -17.25 1.13
N THR A 94 -2.97 -17.36 1.20
CA THR A 94 -2.08 -16.24 1.60
C THR A 94 -1.34 -15.68 0.41
N VAL A 95 -1.17 -14.36 0.38
CA VAL A 95 -0.37 -13.64 -0.63
C VAL A 95 0.71 -12.80 0.06
N GLY A 96 1.93 -12.84 -0.50
CA GLY A 96 3.09 -12.10 -0.03
C GLY A 96 3.72 -12.65 1.26
N GLU A 97 4.89 -12.14 1.61
CA GLU A 97 5.57 -12.48 2.86
C GLU A 97 4.98 -11.73 4.06
N PRO A 98 4.82 -12.36 5.24
CA PRO A 98 4.26 -11.68 6.42
C PRO A 98 5.06 -10.44 6.79
N LEU A 99 4.39 -9.42 7.31
CA LEU A 99 5.05 -8.29 7.97
C LEU A 99 5.57 -8.71 9.36
N LEU A 100 6.75 -8.23 9.73
CA LEU A 100 7.21 -8.20 11.10
C LEU A 100 6.39 -7.20 11.93
N SER A 101 6.56 -7.22 13.26
CA SER A 101 5.88 -6.26 14.13
C SER A 101 6.39 -4.84 13.85
N GLY A 102 5.47 -3.90 13.60
CA GLY A 102 5.77 -2.51 13.25
C GLY A 102 6.48 -2.32 11.90
N GLU A 103 6.53 -3.34 11.04
CA GLU A 103 7.24 -3.24 9.77
C GLU A 103 6.53 -2.34 8.75
N GLU A 104 7.20 -1.28 8.34
CA GLU A 104 6.82 -0.52 7.15
C GLU A 104 7.68 -0.98 5.97
N ARG A 105 7.09 -1.70 5.02
CA ARG A 105 7.84 -2.34 3.94
C ARG A 105 8.19 -1.34 2.83
N PRO A 106 9.49 -1.15 2.50
CA PRO A 106 9.87 -0.36 1.35
C PRO A 106 9.68 -1.13 0.05
N HIS A 107 9.62 -0.40 -1.06
CA HIS A 107 9.62 -0.93 -2.41
C HIS A 107 10.30 0.05 -3.37
N THR A 108 10.63 -0.43 -4.57
CA THR A 108 11.28 0.34 -5.64
C THR A 108 10.51 0.19 -6.96
N HIS A 109 10.76 1.10 -7.89
CA HIS A 109 10.30 1.03 -9.27
C HIS A 109 11.47 1.08 -10.26
N GLY A 110 11.36 0.35 -11.37
CA GLY A 110 12.17 0.67 -12.55
C GLY A 110 11.71 2.01 -13.11
N VAL A 111 12.62 2.89 -13.52
CA VAL A 111 12.30 4.22 -14.05
C VAL A 111 12.96 4.37 -15.41
N ARG A 112 12.17 4.80 -16.40
CA ARG A 112 12.61 5.00 -17.79
C ARG A 112 12.23 6.38 -18.28
N ALA A 113 13.14 7.04 -18.99
CA ALA A 113 12.88 8.30 -19.67
C ALA A 113 13.70 8.40 -20.96
N ALA A 114 13.24 9.21 -21.92
CA ALA A 114 13.97 9.52 -23.14
C ALA A 114 14.04 11.04 -23.34
N PHE A 115 15.24 11.57 -23.59
CA PHE A 115 15.47 12.99 -23.80
C PHE A 115 15.92 13.24 -25.24
N ASP A 116 15.21 14.14 -25.94
CA ASP A 116 15.59 14.56 -27.29
C ASP A 116 16.51 15.78 -27.24
N LEU A 117 17.82 15.53 -27.35
CA LEU A 117 18.84 16.57 -27.30
C LEU A 117 18.84 17.38 -28.60
N VAL A 118 18.38 18.63 -28.50
CA VAL A 118 18.31 19.58 -29.61
C VAL A 118 19.70 19.83 -30.21
N PRO A 119 19.87 19.70 -31.55
CA PRO A 119 21.14 19.95 -32.21
C PRO A 119 21.54 21.43 -32.23
N ILE A 120 22.83 21.69 -32.15
CA ILE A 120 23.46 23.00 -32.35
C ILE A 120 24.71 22.89 -33.25
N THR A 121 25.07 23.99 -33.90
CA THR A 121 26.25 24.09 -34.78
C THR A 121 27.19 25.20 -34.29
N TYR A 122 28.51 24.99 -34.46
CA TYR A 122 29.54 25.94 -34.05
C TYR A 122 30.49 26.26 -35.20
N ALA A 123 30.77 27.55 -35.43
CA ALA A 123 31.85 28.01 -36.30
C ALA A 123 33.21 27.74 -35.65
N GLY A 124 34.26 27.55 -36.45
CA GLY A 124 35.63 27.43 -35.93
C GLY A 124 35.94 26.17 -35.10
N ALA A 125 35.00 25.22 -34.99
CA ALA A 125 35.26 23.85 -34.59
C ALA A 125 35.73 22.86 -35.70
N PRO A 126 36.13 23.24 -36.95
CA PRO A 126 36.71 22.29 -37.89
C PRO A 126 38.18 22.06 -37.54
N GLY A 127 38.43 21.02 -36.77
CA GLY A 127 39.75 20.55 -36.35
C GLY A 127 39.56 19.47 -35.30
N GLY A 128 40.27 18.34 -35.44
CA GLY A 128 40.23 17.28 -34.43
C GLY A 128 40.52 17.85 -33.03
N GLY A 129 39.87 17.30 -32.00
CA GLY A 129 39.97 17.80 -30.62
C GLY A 129 38.65 17.89 -29.86
N ASN A 130 37.51 17.83 -30.56
CA ASN A 130 36.16 17.84 -29.95
C ASN A 130 35.71 16.45 -29.46
N GLN A 131 36.65 15.57 -29.09
CA GLN A 131 36.30 14.27 -28.51
C GLN A 131 35.90 14.50 -27.05
N GLY A 132 34.64 14.20 -26.71
CA GLY A 132 34.11 14.34 -25.35
C GLY A 132 32.91 15.27 -25.18
N VAL A 133 32.44 15.94 -26.24
CA VAL A 133 31.17 16.69 -26.20
C VAL A 133 29.98 15.78 -26.54
N ALA A 134 28.83 16.06 -25.93
CA ALA A 134 27.61 15.29 -26.17
C ALA A 134 27.08 15.47 -27.61
N ALA A 135 26.64 14.38 -28.22
CA ALA A 135 25.96 14.39 -29.50
C ALA A 135 24.47 14.72 -29.32
N ALA A 136 23.88 15.40 -30.30
CA ALA A 136 22.44 15.57 -30.39
C ALA A 136 21.73 14.24 -30.71
N GLY A 137 20.43 14.19 -30.44
CA GLY A 137 19.59 13.00 -30.63
C GLY A 137 18.98 12.49 -29.33
N THR A 138 18.32 11.35 -29.41
CA THR A 138 17.63 10.75 -28.27
C THR A 138 18.61 10.04 -27.34
N VAL A 139 18.54 10.37 -26.06
CA VAL A 139 19.26 9.69 -24.98
C VAL A 139 18.26 9.00 -24.07
N GLU A 140 18.42 7.69 -23.90
CA GLU A 140 17.62 6.89 -22.97
C GLU A 140 18.25 6.89 -21.58
N PHE A 141 17.40 7.04 -20.57
CA PHE A 141 17.72 6.93 -19.17
C PHE A 141 16.95 5.76 -18.58
N VAL A 142 17.67 4.83 -17.93
CA VAL A 142 17.08 3.69 -17.22
C VAL A 142 17.75 3.61 -15.86
N THR A 143 16.95 3.62 -14.80
CA THR A 143 17.41 3.48 -13.42
C THR A 143 16.39 2.71 -12.58
N THR A 144 16.71 2.49 -11.32
CA THR A 144 15.74 2.09 -10.29
C THR A 144 15.56 3.26 -9.32
N SER A 145 14.34 3.49 -8.85
CA SER A 145 14.06 4.47 -7.80
C SER A 145 14.78 4.07 -6.51
N GLU A 146 14.98 5.04 -5.63
CA GLU A 146 15.31 4.73 -4.24
C GLU A 146 14.18 3.94 -3.58
N GLU A 147 14.53 3.20 -2.52
CA GLU A 147 13.55 2.52 -1.68
C GLU A 147 12.68 3.55 -0.96
N SER A 148 11.36 3.33 -1.02
CA SER A 148 10.39 4.15 -0.30
C SER A 148 9.20 3.32 0.17
N THR A 149 8.50 3.80 1.17
CA THR A 149 7.34 3.13 1.76
C THR A 149 6.03 3.71 1.25
N THR A 150 4.95 2.95 1.37
CA THR A 150 3.60 3.45 1.06
C THR A 150 3.05 4.42 2.11
N ARG A 151 3.67 4.47 3.30
CA ARG A 151 3.19 5.25 4.46
C ARG A 151 1.74 4.93 4.82
N LEU A 152 1.29 3.71 4.53
CA LEU A 152 -0.04 3.24 4.86
C LEU A 152 -0.17 3.14 6.39
N PRO A 153 -1.08 3.89 7.03
CA PRO A 153 -1.30 3.74 8.46
C PRO A 153 -2.02 2.42 8.73
N TYR A 154 -1.44 1.58 9.59
CA TYR A 154 -2.06 0.33 10.03
C TYR A 154 -1.88 0.11 11.53
N VAL A 155 -2.73 -0.74 12.10
CA VAL A 155 -2.66 -1.18 13.51
C VAL A 155 -2.44 -2.69 13.55
N GLN A 156 -1.60 -3.16 14.48
CA GLN A 156 -1.37 -4.58 14.70
C GLN A 156 -2.22 -5.05 15.88
N LEU A 157 -3.15 -5.97 15.61
CA LEU A 157 -4.02 -6.60 16.60
C LEU A 157 -3.81 -8.11 16.57
N LEU A 158 -3.99 -8.77 17.72
CA LEU A 158 -3.93 -10.23 17.79
C LEU A 158 -5.19 -10.80 17.13
N ALA A 159 -5.02 -11.48 15.99
CA ALA A 159 -6.07 -12.27 15.38
C ALA A 159 -6.24 -13.58 16.15
N CYS A 160 -7.45 -13.85 16.62
CA CYS A 160 -7.81 -15.07 17.32
C CYS A 160 -8.93 -15.80 16.59
N LYS A 161 -8.86 -17.13 16.59
CA LYS A 161 -9.87 -18.04 16.07
C LYS A 161 -10.68 -18.63 17.21
N LYS A 162 -12.01 -18.61 17.09
CA LYS A 162 -12.90 -19.22 18.07
C LYS A 162 -12.87 -20.74 17.96
N LEU A 163 -12.62 -21.42 19.07
CA LEU A 163 -12.66 -22.88 19.17
C LEU A 163 -13.85 -23.40 19.98
N ALA A 164 -14.30 -22.63 20.97
CA ALA A 164 -15.42 -23.04 21.81
C ALA A 164 -16.74 -23.00 21.03
N GLU A 165 -17.60 -23.99 21.28
CA GLU A 165 -18.95 -24.04 20.72
C GLU A 165 -19.79 -22.81 21.12
N PRO A 166 -20.73 -22.37 20.26
CA PRO A 166 -21.70 -21.34 20.63
C PRO A 166 -22.50 -21.76 21.86
N VAL A 167 -22.66 -20.85 22.83
CA VAL A 167 -23.44 -21.14 24.03
C VAL A 167 -24.93 -21.05 23.69
N ALA A 168 -25.68 -22.13 23.90
CA ALA A 168 -27.12 -22.14 23.71
C ALA A 168 -27.84 -21.21 24.71
N GLY A 169 -28.89 -20.52 24.27
CA GLY A 169 -29.73 -19.67 25.12
C GLY A 169 -29.15 -18.29 25.46
N VAL A 170 -27.96 -17.94 24.95
CA VAL A 170 -27.45 -16.56 25.02
C VAL A 170 -28.16 -15.66 23.99
N LYS A 171 -27.99 -14.34 24.13
CA LYS A 171 -28.59 -13.36 23.22
C LYS A 171 -28.22 -13.70 21.76
N PRO A 172 -29.21 -13.84 20.85
CA PRO A 172 -28.94 -14.10 19.45
C PRO A 172 -28.09 -13.00 18.81
N LEU A 173 -27.27 -13.40 17.84
CA LEU A 173 -26.50 -12.46 17.02
C LEU A 173 -27.47 -11.61 16.17
N PRO A 174 -27.26 -10.29 16.09
CA PRO A 174 -28.15 -9.42 15.33
C PRO A 174 -28.04 -9.71 13.83
N LYS A 175 -29.16 -9.56 13.11
CA LYS A 175 -29.20 -9.59 11.64
C LYS A 175 -28.24 -8.53 11.07
N GLY A 176 -27.54 -8.87 9.99
CA GLY A 176 -26.56 -8.01 9.34
C GLY A 176 -25.18 -8.00 10.02
N MET A 177 -25.00 -8.69 11.16
CA MET A 177 -23.68 -8.81 11.77
C MET A 177 -22.73 -9.61 10.86
N GLN A 178 -21.55 -9.07 10.60
CA GLN A 178 -20.56 -9.70 9.73
C GLN A 178 -19.39 -10.29 10.53
N ILE A 179 -18.86 -11.42 10.07
CA ILE A 179 -17.72 -12.13 10.66
C ILE A 179 -16.77 -12.62 9.59
N PHE A 180 -15.46 -12.59 9.86
CA PHE A 180 -14.50 -13.39 9.10
C PHE A 180 -14.54 -14.84 9.59
N TYR A 181 -14.50 -15.78 8.66
CA TYR A 181 -14.72 -17.18 8.94
C TYR A 181 -13.64 -18.07 8.30
N ASP A 182 -13.02 -18.91 9.13
CA ASP A 182 -11.99 -19.88 8.75
C ASP A 182 -12.63 -21.25 8.45
N GLY A 183 -13.39 -21.31 7.34
CA GLY A 183 -14.00 -22.54 6.86
C GLY A 183 -14.40 -22.44 5.38
N PRO A 184 -14.84 -23.54 4.77
CA PRO A 184 -15.11 -23.59 3.32
C PRO A 184 -16.43 -22.90 2.92
N THR A 185 -17.36 -22.71 3.85
CA THR A 185 -18.64 -22.04 3.64
C THR A 185 -19.05 -21.30 4.91
N CYS A 186 -19.96 -20.33 4.79
CA CYS A 186 -20.50 -19.64 5.96
C CYS A 186 -21.25 -20.61 6.90
N PRO A 187 -21.14 -20.40 8.22
CA PRO A 187 -21.82 -21.24 9.21
C PRO A 187 -23.35 -21.09 9.11
N THR A 188 -24.08 -22.05 9.69
CA THR A 188 -25.54 -22.04 9.68
C THR A 188 -26.13 -20.70 10.14
N GLY A 189 -27.06 -20.16 9.35
CA GLY A 189 -27.70 -18.87 9.62
C GLY A 189 -26.90 -17.65 9.17
N PHE A 190 -25.80 -17.86 8.44
CA PHE A 190 -25.04 -16.83 7.75
C PHE A 190 -25.01 -17.08 6.24
N GLN A 191 -24.77 -16.02 5.47
CA GLN A 191 -24.46 -16.09 4.04
C GLN A 191 -23.23 -15.25 3.74
N GLN A 192 -22.56 -15.47 2.63
CA GLN A 192 -21.41 -14.64 2.26
C GLN A 192 -21.85 -13.20 1.97
N ALA A 193 -21.13 -12.22 2.52
CA ALA A 193 -21.42 -10.81 2.37
C ALA A 193 -20.98 -10.30 0.99
N ALA A 194 -21.92 -10.25 0.04
CA ALA A 194 -21.66 -9.90 -1.36
C ALA A 194 -20.94 -8.55 -1.53
N ALA A 195 -21.29 -7.54 -0.72
CA ALA A 195 -20.72 -6.19 -0.81
C ALA A 195 -19.22 -6.12 -0.47
N THR A 196 -18.69 -7.11 0.25
CA THR A 196 -17.32 -7.07 0.78
C THR A 196 -16.33 -7.93 0.00
N GLN A 197 -16.80 -8.74 -0.95
CA GLN A 197 -15.95 -9.69 -1.69
C GLN A 197 -14.75 -9.00 -2.35
N GLY A 198 -13.54 -9.43 -1.99
CA GLY A 198 -12.28 -8.86 -2.48
C GLY A 198 -12.01 -7.41 -2.07
N ARG A 199 -12.69 -6.88 -1.05
CA ARG A 199 -12.54 -5.48 -0.60
C ARG A 199 -12.11 -5.39 0.85
N LEU A 200 -11.21 -4.46 1.16
CA LEU A 200 -10.88 -4.14 2.54
C LEU A 200 -12.10 -3.49 3.22
N VAL A 201 -12.47 -4.03 4.38
CA VAL A 201 -13.60 -3.51 5.17
C VAL A 201 -13.10 -2.35 6.03
N VAL A 202 -13.79 -1.21 5.95
CA VAL A 202 -13.50 -0.02 6.75
C VAL A 202 -14.69 0.34 7.63
N GLY A 203 -14.42 0.98 8.77
CA GLY A 203 -15.47 1.43 9.68
C GLY A 203 -16.38 2.47 9.03
N LEU A 204 -17.69 2.33 9.27
CA LEU A 204 -18.71 3.24 8.75
C LEU A 204 -18.57 4.64 9.40
N PRO A 205 -18.37 5.72 8.64
CA PRO A 205 -18.43 7.07 9.17
C PRO A 205 -19.81 7.38 9.76
N LYS A 206 -19.85 8.28 10.74
CA LYS A 206 -21.11 8.72 11.36
C LYS A 206 -22.10 9.19 10.26
N ASP A 207 -23.33 8.67 10.33
CA ASP A 207 -24.46 9.01 9.45
C ASP A 207 -24.26 8.67 7.95
N ALA A 208 -23.20 7.93 7.59
CA ALA A 208 -23.00 7.41 6.24
C ALA A 208 -23.86 6.15 5.97
N PRO A 209 -24.28 5.90 4.72
CA PRO A 209 -24.90 4.63 4.36
C PRO A 209 -23.86 3.50 4.38
N ALA A 210 -24.29 2.31 4.82
CA ALA A 210 -23.48 1.10 4.76
C ALA A 210 -23.28 0.61 3.31
N ASP A 211 -22.36 -0.33 3.12
CA ASP A 211 -22.14 -1.09 1.88
C ASP A 211 -21.75 -0.26 0.64
N LEU A 212 -21.27 0.97 0.83
CA LEU A 212 -20.67 1.73 -0.26
C LEU A 212 -19.31 1.15 -0.65
N SER A 213 -19.21 0.70 -1.90
CA SER A 213 -17.94 0.33 -2.51
C SER A 213 -17.30 1.53 -3.19
N PHE A 214 -16.02 1.73 -2.96
CA PHE A 214 -15.19 2.72 -3.64
C PHE A 214 -13.79 2.15 -3.90
N GLY A 215 -12.99 2.85 -4.69
CA GLY A 215 -11.65 2.42 -5.08
C GLY A 215 -11.65 1.54 -6.33
N GLY A 216 -10.61 0.74 -6.49
CA GLY A 216 -10.42 -0.14 -7.65
C GLY A 216 -11.31 -1.37 -7.66
N GLU A 217 -11.09 -2.19 -8.68
CA GLU A 217 -11.65 -3.52 -8.81
C GLU A 217 -11.26 -4.42 -7.61
N PRO A 218 -12.12 -5.36 -7.19
CA PRO A 218 -11.84 -6.29 -6.09
C PRO A 218 -10.47 -6.99 -6.21
N LEU A 219 -9.84 -7.21 -5.07
CA LEU A 219 -8.59 -7.94 -4.92
C LEU A 219 -8.87 -9.45 -4.87
N SER A 220 -7.98 -10.24 -5.48
CA SER A 220 -7.95 -11.68 -5.28
C SER A 220 -6.52 -12.20 -5.34
N SER A 221 -6.32 -13.39 -4.77
CA SER A 221 -5.06 -14.14 -4.81
C SER A 221 -4.63 -14.53 -6.22
N ALA A 222 -5.51 -14.41 -7.22
CA ALA A 222 -5.18 -14.65 -8.60
C ALA A 222 -4.29 -13.55 -9.23
N THR A 223 -4.33 -12.31 -8.70
CA THR A 223 -3.58 -11.20 -9.29
C THR A 223 -3.25 -10.14 -8.25
N PRO A 224 -1.99 -10.07 -7.78
CA PRO A 224 -1.56 -8.93 -6.97
C PRO A 224 -1.77 -7.61 -7.72
N ARG A 225 -2.14 -6.55 -6.99
CA ARG A 225 -2.31 -5.23 -7.60
C ARG A 225 -0.98 -4.51 -7.69
N THR A 226 -0.57 -4.24 -8.92
CA THR A 226 0.49 -3.30 -9.21
C THR A 226 -0.08 -1.89 -9.36
N HIS A 227 0.79 -0.91 -9.21
CA HIS A 227 0.52 0.49 -9.50
C HIS A 227 1.72 1.10 -10.21
N LEU A 228 1.46 2.19 -10.94
CA LEU A 228 2.43 2.94 -11.72
C LEU A 228 2.59 4.33 -11.10
N HIS A 229 3.78 4.90 -11.25
CA HIS A 229 4.02 6.31 -11.02
C HIS A 229 4.55 6.93 -12.32
N GLY A 230 4.32 8.23 -12.47
CA GLY A 230 4.91 9.01 -13.54
C GLY A 230 5.36 10.36 -12.98
N GLY A 231 6.30 10.99 -13.66
CA GLY A 231 6.77 12.31 -13.25
C GLY A 231 7.57 12.98 -14.36
N GLU A 232 7.77 14.27 -14.23
CA GLU A 232 8.71 14.99 -15.09
C GLU A 232 10.13 14.81 -14.55
N VAL A 233 11.05 14.46 -15.44
CA VAL A 233 12.49 14.40 -15.17
C VAL A 233 13.20 15.41 -16.03
N SER A 234 14.32 15.94 -15.53
CA SER A 234 15.14 16.91 -16.25
C SER A 234 16.56 16.39 -16.45
N LEU A 235 17.11 16.61 -17.64
CA LEU A 235 18.51 16.41 -17.98
C LEU A 235 19.12 17.76 -18.34
N ALA A 236 20.09 18.21 -17.55
CA ALA A 236 20.88 19.40 -17.86
C ALA A 236 22.15 18.98 -18.59
N THR A 237 22.41 19.58 -19.75
CA THR A 237 23.74 19.55 -20.36
C THR A 237 24.56 20.73 -19.85
N THR A 238 25.89 20.63 -19.90
CA THR A 238 26.80 21.72 -19.50
C THR A 238 27.71 22.11 -20.67
N SER A 239 27.93 23.41 -20.84
CA SER A 239 28.87 23.91 -21.84
C SER A 239 30.31 23.53 -21.49
N HIS A 240 31.04 23.00 -22.47
CA HIS A 240 32.47 22.68 -22.35
C HIS A 240 33.39 23.77 -22.93
N GLY A 241 32.99 25.05 -22.81
CA GLY A 241 33.85 26.19 -23.15
C GLY A 241 34.05 26.41 -24.66
N ILE A 242 33.27 25.75 -25.53
CA ILE A 242 33.25 26.03 -26.97
C ILE A 242 32.39 27.28 -27.21
N GLY A 243 33.03 28.45 -27.15
CA GLY A 243 32.38 29.77 -27.27
C GLY A 243 32.51 30.42 -28.64
N LEU A 244 32.40 29.65 -29.73
CA LEU A 244 32.55 30.17 -31.09
C LEU A 244 31.19 30.51 -31.72
N VAL A 245 31.20 31.41 -32.71
CA VAL A 245 30.01 31.94 -33.38
C VAL A 245 29.10 30.79 -33.90
N SER A 246 27.82 30.78 -33.55
CA SER A 246 26.85 29.85 -34.16
C SER A 246 26.76 30.13 -35.67
N ASN A 247 26.71 29.10 -36.54
CA ASN A 247 26.70 29.12 -38.03
C ASN A 247 27.95 28.50 -38.71
N GLY A 248 28.58 27.50 -38.10
CA GLY A 248 29.72 26.79 -38.68
C GLY A 248 29.40 25.50 -39.39
N ALA A 249 30.43 24.93 -40.03
CA ALA A 249 30.37 23.63 -40.72
C ALA A 249 30.32 22.41 -39.76
N ALA A 250 30.60 22.58 -38.46
CA ALA A 250 30.58 21.48 -37.49
C ALA A 250 29.17 21.34 -36.88
N THR A 251 28.58 20.15 -37.01
CA THR A 251 27.18 19.85 -36.67
C THR A 251 27.08 18.59 -35.79
N GLY A 252 25.87 18.32 -35.25
CA GLY A 252 25.58 17.09 -34.51
C GLY A 252 25.86 17.16 -33.00
N TYR A 253 26.15 18.35 -32.46
CA TYR A 253 26.36 18.56 -31.03
C TYR A 253 25.04 18.84 -30.32
N ALA A 254 24.90 18.37 -29.07
CA ALA A 254 23.78 18.75 -28.22
C ALA A 254 23.93 20.21 -27.76
N ARG A 255 22.82 20.94 -27.73
CA ARG A 255 22.76 22.28 -27.12
C ARG A 255 23.01 22.19 -25.61
N ASN A 256 23.64 23.22 -25.05
CA ASN A 256 23.69 23.45 -23.61
C ASN A 256 22.33 23.97 -23.13
N ASP A 257 21.51 23.10 -22.56
CA ASP A 257 20.12 23.40 -22.19
C ASP A 257 19.65 22.48 -21.05
N THR A 258 18.45 22.75 -20.53
CA THR A 258 17.71 21.82 -19.68
C THR A 258 16.61 21.16 -20.49
N TYR A 259 16.71 19.85 -20.66
CA TYR A 259 15.74 19.02 -21.35
C TYR A 259 14.79 18.41 -20.32
N THR A 260 13.49 18.47 -20.55
CA THR A 260 12.50 17.76 -19.72
C THR A 260 11.90 16.59 -20.49
N SER A 261 11.52 15.55 -19.78
CA SER A 261 10.82 14.39 -20.33
C SER A 261 9.88 13.80 -19.30
N GLN A 262 8.87 13.07 -19.75
CA GLN A 262 8.05 12.26 -18.86
C GLN A 262 8.81 10.96 -18.57
N ALA A 263 9.04 10.70 -17.29
CA ALA A 263 9.50 9.41 -16.82
C ALA A 263 8.30 8.52 -16.51
N GLU A 264 8.39 7.28 -16.97
CA GLU A 264 7.47 6.22 -16.59
C GLU A 264 8.16 5.33 -15.57
N ALA A 265 7.51 5.11 -14.43
CA ALA A 265 7.91 4.11 -13.47
C ALA A 265 7.18 2.79 -13.78
N ASP A 266 7.92 1.69 -13.86
CA ASP A 266 7.38 0.36 -14.12
C ASP A 266 6.36 -0.04 -13.03
N ALA A 267 5.40 -0.89 -13.40
CA ALA A 267 4.37 -1.35 -12.50
C ALA A 267 4.99 -2.17 -11.36
N SER A 268 4.70 -1.80 -10.11
CA SER A 268 5.22 -2.51 -8.94
C SER A 268 4.13 -2.68 -7.87
N GLU A 269 4.31 -3.68 -7.01
CA GLU A 269 3.39 -3.94 -5.90
C GLU A 269 3.85 -3.18 -4.64
N ALA A 270 2.88 -2.75 -3.84
CA ALA A 270 3.14 -2.21 -2.51
C ALA A 270 3.63 -3.26 -1.49
N ALA A 271 3.70 -4.54 -1.90
CA ALA A 271 4.12 -5.68 -1.08
C ALA A 271 3.37 -5.85 0.26
N LEU A 272 2.12 -5.37 0.33
CA LEU A 272 1.25 -5.56 1.50
C LEU A 272 0.73 -7.01 1.48
N PRO A 273 1.04 -7.86 2.47
CA PRO A 273 0.57 -9.23 2.47
C PRO A 273 -0.87 -9.37 3.01
N TRP A 274 -1.60 -10.35 2.49
CA TRP A 274 -2.94 -10.68 2.99
C TRP A 274 -3.19 -12.18 3.10
N ILE A 275 -4.22 -12.54 3.87
CA ILE A 275 -4.88 -13.83 3.84
C ILE A 275 -6.33 -13.64 3.43
N GLU A 276 -6.82 -14.49 2.54
CA GLU A 276 -8.20 -14.50 2.10
C GLU A 276 -9.05 -15.34 3.05
N LEU A 277 -10.15 -14.78 3.58
CA LEU A 277 -11.12 -15.49 4.41
C LEU A 277 -12.54 -15.19 3.94
N ILE A 278 -13.47 -16.10 4.20
CA ILE A 278 -14.87 -15.86 3.88
C ILE A 278 -15.40 -14.81 4.85
N HIS A 279 -16.06 -13.78 4.31
CA HIS A 279 -16.78 -12.78 5.11
C HIS A 279 -18.27 -13.09 5.08
N CYS A 280 -18.83 -13.38 6.25
CA CYS A 280 -20.17 -13.94 6.42
C CYS A 280 -21.09 -12.97 7.15
N GLU A 281 -22.30 -12.77 6.66
CA GLU A 281 -23.35 -11.92 7.23
C GLU A 281 -24.50 -12.74 7.82
N LYS A 282 -24.89 -12.42 9.06
CA LYS A 282 -26.01 -13.04 9.76
C LYS A 282 -27.34 -12.70 9.09
N GLN A 283 -28.10 -13.74 8.74
CA GLN A 283 -29.46 -13.65 8.18
C GLN A 283 -30.55 -13.41 9.22
#